data_AF-A0A966IHM5-F1
#
_entry.id   AF-A0A966IHM5-F1
#
_cell.length_a   1.000
_cell.length_b   1.000
_cell.length_c   1.000
_cell.angle_alpha   90.00
_cell.angle_beta   90.00
_cell.angle_gamma   90.00
#
_symmetry.space_group_name_H-M   'P 1'
#
loop_
_entity.id
_entity.type
_entity.pdbx_description
1 polymer ?
#
loop_
_entity_poly.entity_id
_entity_poly.type
_entity_poly.pdbx_seq_one_letter_code
_entity_poly.pdbx_strand_id
1 'polypeptide(L)'
;MKKLFKLILILSFFSLNSVQTFAAEKVDYLKTDWSFKGLFGKFDRAALQRGYQVYTEVCASCHSMKYLSYRNLSEEGGPEFSE
;
A
#
# COMPACT_ATOMS: atom_id res chain seq x y z
N MET A 1 32.84 -39.17 -31.28
CA MET A 1 33.08 -38.99 -29.83
C MET A 1 33.41 -37.53 -29.43
N LYS A 2 34.42 -36.88 -30.02
CA LYS A 2 34.82 -35.49 -29.66
C LYS A 2 33.71 -34.42 -29.88
N LYS A 3 32.90 -34.54 -30.94
CA LYS A 3 31.74 -33.64 -31.20
C LYS A 3 30.60 -33.82 -30.18
N LEU A 4 30.36 -35.05 -29.75
CA LEU A 4 29.38 -35.37 -28.70
C LEU A 4 29.81 -34.79 -27.35
N PHE A 5 31.11 -34.91 -27.03
CA PHE A 5 31.68 -34.35 -25.80
C PHE A 5 31.61 -32.81 -25.76
N LYS A 6 31.86 -32.14 -26.90
CA LYS A 6 31.66 -30.68 -27.03
C LYS A 6 30.19 -30.27 -26.87
N LEU A 7 29.26 -31.04 -27.42
CA LEU A 7 27.83 -30.76 -27.30
C LEU A 7 27.35 -30.86 -25.85
N ILE A 8 27.82 -31.89 -25.13
CA ILE A 8 27.53 -32.11 -23.70
C ILE A 8 28.12 -30.96 -22.86
N LEU A 9 29.34 -30.50 -23.16
CA LEU A 9 29.97 -29.37 -22.47
C LEU A 9 29.21 -28.05 -22.66
N ILE A 10 28.70 -27.79 -23.87
CA ILE A 10 27.91 -26.58 -24.17
C ILE A 10 26.55 -26.62 -23.47
N LEU A 11 25.86 -27.77 -23.49
CA LEU A 11 24.57 -27.94 -22.80
C LEU A 11 24.72 -27.83 -21.26
N SER A 12 25.80 -28.39 -20.72
CA SER A 12 26.17 -28.26 -19.31
C SER A 12 26.35 -26.79 -18.91
N PHE A 13 27.09 -26.01 -19.72
CA PHE A 13 27.32 -24.59 -19.44
C PHE A 13 26.03 -23.76 -19.49
N PHE A 14 25.08 -24.10 -20.35
CA PHE A 14 23.78 -23.42 -20.43
C PHE A 14 22.90 -23.71 -19.20
N SER A 15 23.05 -24.90 -18.61
CA SER A 15 22.27 -25.33 -17.44
C SER A 15 22.72 -24.68 -16.13
N LEU A 16 23.98 -24.23 -16.04
CA LEU A 16 24.56 -23.61 -14.84
C LEU A 16 24.28 -22.10 -14.69
N ASN A 17 23.64 -21.44 -15.67
CA ASN A 17 23.40 -19.99 -15.65
C ASN A 17 21.98 -19.60 -15.18
N SER A 18 21.25 -20.47 -14.49
CA SER A 18 19.93 -20.15 -13.93
C SER A 18 20.08 -19.30 -12.65
N VAL A 19 20.33 -18.00 -12.83
CA VAL A 19 20.26 -17.02 -11.74
C VAL A 19 18.80 -16.95 -11.26
N GLN A 20 18.54 -17.40 -10.03
CA GLN A 20 17.25 -17.27 -9.37
C GLN A 20 17.13 -15.86 -8.81
N THR A 21 16.23 -15.05 -9.37
CA THR A 21 15.88 -13.73 -8.80
C THR A 21 14.71 -13.92 -7.85
N PHE A 22 14.95 -13.82 -6.54
CA PHE A 22 13.89 -13.83 -5.54
C PHE A 22 13.32 -12.41 -5.40
N ALA A 23 12.03 -12.24 -5.68
CA ALA A 23 11.30 -11.03 -5.26
C ALA A 23 11.06 -11.09 -3.74
N ALA A 24 11.00 -9.94 -3.09
CA ALA A 24 10.61 -9.87 -1.68
C ALA A 24 9.26 -10.57 -1.48
N GLU A 25 9.16 -11.38 -0.41
CA GLU A 25 7.94 -12.09 -0.06
C GLU A 25 6.80 -11.09 0.12
N LYS A 26 5.64 -11.39 -0.49
CA LYS A 26 4.44 -10.57 -0.35
C LYS A 26 4.02 -10.59 1.12
N VAL A 27 4.20 -9.48 1.81
CA VAL A 27 3.64 -9.29 3.16
C VAL A 27 2.12 -9.30 3.06
N ASP A 28 1.45 -10.21 3.78
CA ASP A 28 0.00 -10.12 3.95
C ASP A 28 -0.30 -9.04 4.98
N TYR A 29 -0.84 -7.92 4.51
CA TYR A 29 -1.24 -6.82 5.39
C TYR A 29 -2.52 -7.15 6.14
N LEU A 30 -2.72 -6.47 7.28
CA LEU A 30 -3.99 -6.54 8.00
C LEU A 30 -5.14 -6.11 7.06
N LYS A 31 -6.10 -7.02 6.87
CA LYS A 31 -7.29 -6.74 6.08
C LYS A 31 -8.32 -6.04 6.97
N THR A 32 -8.64 -4.81 6.61
CA THR A 32 -9.64 -3.98 7.27
C THR A 32 -10.88 -3.87 6.39
N ASP A 33 -12.06 -3.87 7.02
CA ASP A 33 -13.34 -3.71 6.33
C ASP A 33 -13.84 -2.27 6.49
N TRP A 34 -13.41 -1.40 5.57
CA TRP A 34 -13.75 0.02 5.62
C TRP A 34 -15.15 0.29 5.09
N SER A 35 -15.88 1.20 5.73
CA SER A 35 -17.24 1.60 5.32
C SER A 35 -17.31 2.15 3.89
N PHE A 36 -16.22 2.76 3.42
CA PHE A 36 -16.11 3.38 2.10
C PHE A 36 -15.67 2.40 1.00
N LYS A 37 -15.46 1.11 1.34
CA LYS A 37 -15.05 0.10 0.38
C LYS A 37 -16.21 -0.33 -0.52
N GLY A 38 -15.94 -0.49 -1.81
CA GLY A 38 -16.93 -0.94 -2.81
C GLY A 38 -17.63 0.22 -3.54
N LEU A 39 -18.40 -0.11 -4.58
CA LEU A 39 -18.99 0.88 -5.49
C LEU A 39 -19.97 1.85 -4.82
N PHE A 40 -20.61 1.42 -3.73
CA PHE A 40 -21.59 2.21 -2.98
C PHE A 40 -21.12 2.58 -1.58
N GLY A 41 -19.84 2.34 -1.25
CA GLY A 41 -19.27 2.64 0.04
C GLY A 41 -19.32 4.14 0.36
N LYS A 42 -19.48 4.48 1.64
CA LYS A 42 -19.48 5.87 2.14
C LYS A 42 -18.58 6.00 3.36
N PHE A 43 -18.05 7.19 3.58
CA PHE A 43 -17.32 7.46 4.81
C PHE A 43 -18.27 7.42 6.01
N ASP A 44 -17.85 6.74 7.08
CA ASP A 44 -18.46 6.89 8.39
C ASP A 44 -17.96 8.22 8.99
N ARG A 45 -18.87 9.20 9.10
CA ARG A 45 -18.59 10.53 9.65
C ARG A 45 -17.99 10.47 11.05
N ALA A 46 -18.53 9.63 11.93
CA ALA A 46 -18.04 9.51 13.29
C ALA A 46 -16.62 8.92 13.32
N ALA A 47 -16.31 7.98 12.42
CA ALA A 47 -14.96 7.48 12.24
C ALA A 47 -13.99 8.57 11.75
N LEU A 48 -14.41 9.41 10.80
CA LEU A 48 -13.60 10.55 10.33
C LEU A 48 -13.31 11.56 11.45
N GLN A 49 -14.31 11.87 12.30
CA GLN A 49 -14.14 12.77 13.43
C GLN A 49 -13.13 12.22 14.46
N ARG A 50 -13.25 10.92 14.81
CA ARG A 50 -12.26 10.24 15.67
C ARG A 50 -10.87 10.20 15.04
N GLY A 51 -10.80 9.96 13.73
CA GLY A 51 -9.54 9.98 12.98
C GLY A 51 -8.89 11.36 12.99
N TYR A 52 -9.68 12.42 12.86
CA TYR A 52 -9.19 13.80 12.97
C TYR A 52 -8.68 14.09 14.38
N GLN A 53 -9.36 13.63 15.43
CA GLN A 53 -8.89 13.74 16.81
C GLN A 53 -7.51 13.08 16.98
N VAL A 54 -7.34 11.85 16.49
CA VAL A 54 -6.03 11.14 16.51
C VAL A 54 -4.96 11.94 15.75
N TYR A 55 -5.31 12.48 14.57
CA TYR A 55 -4.39 13.32 13.82
C TYR A 55 -3.95 14.55 14.65
N THR A 56 -4.90 15.27 15.25
CA THR A 56 -4.59 16.49 16.00
C THR A 56 -3.80 16.24 17.27
N GLU A 57 -4.09 15.14 17.98
CA GLU A 57 -3.49 14.85 19.28
C GLU A 57 -2.15 14.08 19.17
N VAL A 58 -1.91 13.37 18.06
CA VAL A 58 -0.74 12.51 17.90
C VAL A 58 0.07 12.90 16.66
N CYS A 59 -0.53 12.78 15.49
CA CYS A 59 0.20 12.86 14.22
C CYS A 59 0.73 14.26 13.91
N ALA A 60 -0.04 15.29 14.29
CA ALA A 60 0.27 16.70 14.05
C ALA A 60 1.55 17.18 14.74
N SER A 61 2.07 16.42 15.71
CA SER A 61 3.36 16.70 16.34
C SER A 61 4.55 16.62 15.37
N CYS A 62 4.46 15.76 14.35
CA CYS A 62 5.52 15.53 13.37
C CYS A 62 5.09 15.72 11.91
N HIS A 63 3.81 15.48 11.60
CA HIS A 63 3.28 15.49 10.23
C HIS A 63 2.30 16.64 10.01
N SER A 64 2.36 17.25 8.83
CA SER A 64 1.38 18.26 8.40
C SER A 64 0.49 17.73 7.27
N MET A 65 -0.72 18.29 7.15
CA MET A 65 -1.59 18.13 5.99
C MET A 65 -1.56 19.38 5.10
N LYS A 66 -0.44 19.62 4.42
CA LYS A 66 -0.20 20.83 3.62
C LYS A 66 -1.29 21.15 2.59
N TYR A 67 -1.95 20.13 2.05
CA TYR A 67 -2.96 20.29 0.99
C TYR A 67 -4.42 20.31 1.50
N LEU A 68 -4.62 20.17 2.81
CA LEU A 68 -5.95 20.22 3.43
C LEU A 68 -6.14 21.57 4.11
N SER A 69 -7.25 22.25 3.81
CA SER A 69 -7.64 23.50 4.47
C SER A 69 -8.63 23.21 5.59
N TYR A 70 -8.61 24.01 6.68
CA TYR A 70 -9.55 23.82 7.80
C TYR A 70 -11.02 23.83 7.35
N ARG A 71 -11.37 24.66 6.36
CA ARG A 71 -12.72 24.69 5.77
C ARG A 71 -13.19 23.35 5.19
N ASN A 72 -12.27 22.48 4.76
CA ASN A 72 -12.64 21.15 4.23
C ASN A 72 -13.20 20.23 5.32
N LEU A 73 -12.94 20.53 6.60
CA LEU A 73 -13.43 19.72 7.72
C LEU A 73 -14.95 19.86 7.95
N SER A 74 -15.56 20.89 7.37
CA SER A 74 -17.00 21.16 7.44
C SER A 74 -17.75 20.79 6.15
N GLU A 75 -17.05 20.36 5.09
CA GLU A 75 -17.65 20.01 3.80
C GLU A 75 -18.40 18.67 3.85
N GLU A 76 -19.49 18.57 3.06
CA GLU A 76 -20.35 17.39 2.97
C GLU A 76 -19.56 16.15 2.53
N GLY A 77 -19.87 15.01 3.17
CA GLY A 77 -19.19 13.73 2.88
C GLY A 77 -17.87 13.55 3.64
N GLY A 78 -17.46 14.55 4.42
CA GLY A 78 -16.33 14.52 5.35
C GLY A 78 -16.77 14.38 6.82
N PRO A 79 -15.97 14.93 7.76
CA PRO A 79 -16.32 14.99 9.18
C PRO A 79 -17.52 15.89 9.49
N GLU A 80 -17.79 16.88 8.63
CA GLU A 80 -18.88 17.86 8.77
C GLU A 80 -18.94 18.49 10.17
N PHE A 81 -17.81 19.01 10.66
CA PHE A 81 -17.80 19.78 11.91
C PHE A 81 -18.61 21.07 11.76
N SER A 82 -19.32 21.44 12.82
CA SER A 82 -20.00 22.73 12.92
C SER A 82 -18.97 23.86 12.85
N GLU A 83 -19.28 24.90 12.06
CA GLU A 83 -18.53 26.16 12.05
C GLU A 83 -18.71 26.96 13.36
#